data_AF-T1BWX8-F1
#
_entry.id   AF-T1BWX8-F1
#
_cell.length_a   1.000
_cell.length_b   1.000
_cell.length_c   1.000
_cell.angle_alpha   90.00
_cell.angle_beta   90.00
_cell.angle_gamma   90.00
#
_symmetry.space_group_name_H-M   'P 1'
#
loop_
_entity.id
_entity.type
_entity.pdbx_description
1 polymer ?
#
loop_
_entity_poly.entity_id
_entity_poly.type
_entity_poly.pdbx_seq_one_letter_code
_entity_poly.pdbx_strand_id
1 'polypeptide(L)' 'MTHDGREDQLSERAQHLLRVLVESYIRDGQPVGSRSLSRESGLQLSSATIRNVMADLEELGFVASPHTSA' A
#
# COMPACT_ATOMS: atom_id res chain seq x y z
N MET A 1 -11.41 24.63 0.06
CA MET A 1 -11.25 23.22 0.46
C MET A 1 -10.32 22.58 -0.55
N THR A 2 -9.02 22.69 -0.31
CA THR A 2 -7.94 22.27 -1.21
C THR A 2 -7.82 20.75 -1.16
N HIS A 3 -8.43 20.05 -2.12
CA HIS A 3 -7.94 18.73 -2.50
C HIS A 3 -6.71 18.97 -3.38
N ASP A 4 -5.53 18.79 -2.77
CA ASP A 4 -4.23 18.74 -3.45
C ASP A 4 -4.32 17.69 -4.57
N GLY A 5 -4.15 18.12 -5.82
CA GLY A 5 -4.32 17.30 -7.03
C GLY A 5 -3.33 16.14 -7.20
N ARG A 6 -2.66 15.69 -6.13
CA ARG A 6 -1.82 14.49 -6.12
C ARG A 6 -2.61 13.22 -5.81
N GLU A 7 -3.82 13.34 -5.26
CA GLU A 7 -4.72 12.19 -5.02
C GLU A 7 -5.28 11.61 -6.34
N ASP A 8 -5.32 12.40 -7.41
CA ASP A 8 -5.84 12.02 -8.74
C ASP A 8 -4.96 10.97 -9.45
N GLN A 9 -3.68 10.88 -9.09
CA GLN A 9 -2.77 9.88 -9.65
C GLN A 9 -2.96 8.47 -9.06
N LEU A 10 -3.59 8.36 -7.89
CA LEU A 10 -3.72 7.09 -7.18
C LEU A 10 -5.13 6.52 -7.36
N SER A 11 -5.25 5.36 -7.97
CA SER A 11 -6.54 4.65 -8.06
C SER A 11 -7.14 4.45 -6.65
N GLU A 12 -8.47 4.51 -6.51
CA GLU A 12 -9.15 4.31 -5.21
C GLU A 12 -8.71 3.02 -4.49
N ARG A 13 -8.40 1.98 -5.27
CA ARG A 13 -7.85 0.71 -4.74
C ARG A 13 -6.47 0.88 -4.11
N ALA A 14 -5.60 1.67 -4.74
CA ALA A 14 -4.26 1.95 -4.25
C ALA A 14 -4.31 2.85 -3.01
N GLN A 15 -5.22 3.84 -2.98
CA GLN A 15 -5.46 4.66 -1.78
C GLN A 15 -5.94 3.80 -0.61
N HIS A 16 -6.86 2.86 -0.87
CA HIS A 16 -7.34 1.94 0.14
C HIS A 16 -6.21 1.02 0.66
N LEU A 17 -5.40 0.47 -0.25
CA LEU A 17 -4.24 -0.35 0.11
C LEU A 17 -3.23 0.42 0.95
N LEU A 18 -2.89 1.65 0.55
CA LEU A 18 -1.98 2.52 1.27
C LEU A 18 -2.49 2.81 2.69
N ARG A 19 -3.79 3.09 2.84
CA ARG A 19 -4.40 3.30 4.15
C ARG A 19 -4.29 2.06 5.04
N VAL A 20 -4.66 0.89 4.54
CA VAL A 20 -4.57 -0.37 5.29
C VAL A 20 -3.12 -0.68 5.67
N LEU A 21 -2.17 -0.44 4.76
CA LEU A 21 -0.75 -0.58 5.02
C LEU A 21 -0.31 0.31 6.19
N VAL A 22 -0.64 1.60 6.15
CA VAL A 22 -0.28 2.56 7.20
C VAL A 22 -0.93 2.17 8.54
N GLU A 23 -2.21 1.79 8.54
CA GLU A 23 -2.90 1.34 9.75
C GLU A 23 -2.29 0.07 10.37
N SER A 24 -1.90 -0.89 9.54
CA SER A 24 -1.25 -2.14 9.98
C SER A 24 0.17 -1.86 10.48
N TYR A 25 0.93 -0.99 9.79
CA TYR A 25 2.26 -0.57 10.23
C TYR A 25 2.25 0.20 11.56
N ILE A 26 1.30 1.13 11.77
CA ILE A 26 1.17 1.86 13.04
C ILE A 26 0.81 0.92 14.19
N ARG A 27 0.01 -0.11 13.92
CA ARG A 27 -0.48 -1.06 14.92
C ARG A 27 0.60 -2.03 15.40
N ASP A 28 1.33 -2.63 14.47
CA ASP A 28 2.30 -3.69 14.77
C ASP A 28 3.75 -3.18 14.77
N GLY A 29 4.02 -2.02 14.19
CA GLY A 29 5.37 -1.45 14.04
C GLY A 29 6.29 -2.28 13.14
N GLN A 30 5.74 -3.25 12.38
CA GLN A 30 6.49 -4.18 11.53
C GLN A 30 6.16 -3.98 10.05
N PRO A 31 7.09 -4.28 9.14
CA PRO A 31 6.83 -4.23 7.70
C PRO A 31 5.70 -5.18 7.32
N VAL A 32 4.74 -4.67 6.56
CA VAL A 32 3.51 -5.39 6.19
C VAL A 32 3.66 -5.99 4.79
N GLY A 33 3.54 -7.31 4.68
CA GLY A 33 3.66 -8.02 3.42
C GLY A 33 2.35 -8.08 2.61
N SER A 34 2.48 -8.30 1.30
CA SER A 34 1.34 -8.45 0.37
C SER A 34 0.30 -9.50 0.76
N ARG A 35 0.70 -10.56 1.49
CA ARG A 35 -0.22 -11.61 1.98
C ARG A 35 -1.08 -11.13 3.15
N SER A 36 -0.52 -10.31 4.05
CA SER A 36 -1.26 -9.70 5.17
C SER A 36 -2.23 -8.65 4.64
N LEU A 37 -1.76 -7.76 3.77
CA LEU A 37 -2.61 -6.75 3.09
C LEU A 37 -3.76 -7.37 2.31
N SER A 38 -3.56 -8.52 1.64
CA SER A 38 -4.64 -9.23 0.94
C SER A 38 -5.76 -9.66 1.88
N ARG A 39 -5.42 -10.05 3.11
CA ARG A 39 -6.39 -10.47 4.13
C ARG A 39 -7.03 -9.27 4.84
N GLU A 40 -6.24 -8.26 5.15
CA GLU A 40 -6.67 -7.10 5.94
C GLU A 40 -7.40 -6.04 5.11
N SER A 41 -7.06 -5.86 3.83
CA SER A 41 -7.70 -4.84 3.00
C SER A 41 -9.14 -5.18 2.64
N GLY A 42 -9.57 -6.44 2.80
CA GLY A 42 -10.89 -6.89 2.36
C GLY A 42 -11.13 -6.74 0.84
N LEU A 43 -10.11 -6.33 0.09
CA LEU A 43 -10.16 -6.21 -1.36
C LEU A 43 -9.99 -7.61 -1.96
N GLN A 44 -10.78 -7.93 -2.99
CA GLN A 44 -10.64 -9.16 -3.78
C GLN A 44 -9.43 -9.06 -4.73
N LEU A 45 -8.25 -8.76 -4.16
CA LEU A 45 -7.00 -8.60 -4.90
C LEU A 45 -6.07 -9.77 -4.59
N SER A 46 -5.45 -10.28 -5.66
CA SER A 46 -4.41 -11.29 -5.53
C SER A 46 -3.14 -10.69 -4.90
N SER A 47 -2.33 -11.53 -4.27
CA SER A 47 -1.02 -11.11 -3.76
C SER A 47 -0.12 -10.53 -4.86
N ALA A 48 -0.26 -10.96 -6.12
CA ALA A 48 0.48 -10.39 -7.25
C ALA A 48 0.03 -8.96 -7.56
N THR A 49 -1.27 -8.70 -7.57
CA THR A 49 -1.82 -7.36 -7.79
C THR A 49 -1.38 -6.40 -6.68
N ILE A 50 -1.40 -6.85 -5.42
CA ILE A 50 -0.96 -6.03 -4.29
C ILE A 50 0.53 -5.70 -4.40
N ARG A 51 1.37 -6.66 -4.81
CA ARG A 51 2.80 -6.39 -5.05
C ARG A 51 3.01 -5.32 -6.12
N ASN A 52 2.26 -5.38 -7.22
CA ASN A 52 2.35 -4.36 -8.28
C ASN A 52 1.94 -2.98 -7.74
N VAL A 53 0.81 -2.90 -7.03
CA VAL A 53 0.36 -1.64 -6.42
C VAL A 53 1.37 -1.11 -5.41
N MET A 54 1.97 -1.98 -4.59
CA MET A 54 3.03 -1.60 -3.65
C MET A 54 4.28 -1.07 -4.37
N ALA A 55 4.64 -1.65 -5.52
CA ALA A 55 5.75 -1.17 -6.33
C ALA A 55 5.45 0.20 -6.97
N ASP A 56 4.24 0.41 -7.48
CA ASP A 56 3.77 1.74 -7.94
C ASP A 56 3.84 2.77 -6.81
N LEU A 57 3.34 2.42 -5.62
CA LEU A 57 3.38 3.30 -4.45
C LEU A 57 4.82 3.67 -4.04
N GLU A 58 5.76 2.75 -4.22
CA GLU A 58 7.18 2.96 -3.92
C GLU A 58 7.85 3.85 -4.97
N GLU A 59 7.58 3.62 -6.26
CA GLU A 59 8.07 4.46 -7.36
C GLU A 59 7.55 5.90 -7.25
N LEU A 60 6.31 6.05 -6.80
CA LEU A 60 5.68 7.35 -6.52
C LEU A 60 6.19 8.01 -5.21
N GLY A 61 6.98 7.29 -4.41
CA GLY A 61 7.55 7.80 -3.15
C GLY A 61 6.58 7.88 -1.97
N PHE A 62 5.42 7.20 -2.04
CA PHE A 62 4.46 7.13 -0.93
C PHE A 62 4.87 6.11 0.14
N VAL A 63 5.55 5.03 -0.26
CA VAL A 63 6.01 3.98 0.63
C VAL A 63 7.47 3.65 0.33
N ALA A 64 8.17 3.09 1.31
CA ALA A 64 9.48 2.49 1.10
C ALA A 64 9.44 1.10 1.72
N SER A 65 9.51 0.07 0.89
CA SER A 65 9.72 -1.27 1.41
C SER A 65 11.17 -1.37 1.87
N PRO A 66 11.46 -1.92 3.06
CA PRO A 66 12.81 -2.34 3.33
C PRO A 66 13.16 -3.39 2.27
N HIS A 67 14.05 -3.04 1.33
CA HIS A 67 14.68 -3.99 0.44
C HIS A 67 15.58 -4.87 1.31
N THR A 68 14.99 -5.76 2.11
CA THR A 68 15.72 -6.90 2.65
C THR A 68 15.98 -7.83 1.47
N SER A 69 16.97 -7.47 0.67
CA SER A 69 17.76 -8.44 -0.08
C SER A 69 18.41 -9.34 0.98
N ALA A 70 17.77 -10.46 1.26
CA ALA A 70 18.39 -11.60 1.93
C ALA A 70 19.16 -12.43 0.90
#